data_AF-W7KVC5-F1
#
_entry.id   AF-W7KVC5-F1
#
_cell.length_a   1.000
_cell.length_b   1.000
_cell.length_c   1.000
_cell.angle_alpha   90.00
_cell.angle_beta   90.00
_cell.angle_gamma   90.00
#
_symmetry.space_group_name_H-M   'P 1'
#
loop_
_entity.id
_entity.type
_entity.pdbx_description
1 polymer ?
#
loop_
_entity_poly.entity_id
_entity_poly.type
_entity_poly.pdbx_seq_one_letter_code
_entity_poly.pdbx_strand_id
1 'polypeptide(L)'
;MKLLFLGLVPMVLGAIAVALTYHGYKTVTSTSSVFIHPHSHFNVSYPGSSEVVFTYNFTLPVVVLGYPSSATLANNSLIYEVCFFSTSPGELAVFNPNNTGTLLHYALQYVQGGRVGFEYGFVLGLLVMGAGAFSTVINFLLKPKKREAR
;
A
#
# COMPACT_ATOMS: atom_id res chain seq x y z
N MET A 1 -30.94 23.24 -15.58
CA MET A 1 -30.12 22.10 -16.05
C MET A 1 -28.62 22.34 -15.91
N LYS A 2 -28.04 23.42 -16.47
CA LYS A 2 -26.57 23.65 -16.48
C LYS A 2 -25.86 23.53 -15.12
N LEU A 3 -26.47 24.02 -14.04
CA LEU A 3 -25.88 24.00 -12.69
C LEU A 3 -25.87 22.61 -12.01
N LEU A 4 -26.81 21.73 -12.37
CA LEU A 4 -26.80 20.34 -11.89
C LEU A 4 -25.66 19.55 -12.54
N PHE A 5 -25.39 19.78 -13.83
CA PHE A 5 -24.23 19.19 -14.51
C PHE A 5 -22.90 19.66 -13.90
N LEU A 6 -22.82 20.93 -13.46
CA LEU A 6 -21.64 21.49 -12.80
C LEU A 6 -21.31 20.82 -11.45
N GLY A 7 -22.31 20.29 -10.73
CA GLY A 7 -22.08 19.56 -9.48
C GLY A 7 -21.91 18.05 -9.66
N LEU A 8 -22.65 17.46 -10.61
CA LEU A 8 -22.73 16.02 -10.79
C LEU A 8 -21.52 15.45 -11.56
N VAL A 9 -21.00 16.19 -12.53
CA VAL A 9 -19.79 15.81 -13.30
C VAL A 9 -18.56 15.64 -12.39
N PRO A 10 -18.19 16.60 -11.53
CA PRO A 10 -17.05 16.42 -10.62
C PRO A 10 -17.28 15.28 -9.63
N MET A 11 -18.51 15.04 -9.16
CA MET A 11 -18.81 13.88 -8.31
C MET A 11 -18.52 12.55 -9.03
N VAL A 12 -18.94 12.41 -10.28
CA VAL A 12 -18.68 11.19 -11.07
C VAL A 12 -17.19 11.03 -11.36
N LEU A 13 -16.48 12.10 -11.74
CA LEU A 13 -15.04 12.06 -12.00
C LEU A 13 -14.24 11.72 -10.73
N GLY A 14 -14.61 12.30 -9.58
CA GLY A 14 -13.99 11.99 -8.30
C GLY A 14 -14.21 10.53 -7.88
N ALA A 15 -15.43 10.01 -8.09
CA ALA A 15 -15.74 8.61 -7.81
C ALA A 15 -14.93 7.64 -8.70
N ILE A 16 -14.78 7.96 -9.99
CA ILE A 16 -13.94 7.17 -10.92
C ILE A 16 -12.47 7.21 -10.47
N ALA A 17 -11.94 8.37 -10.09
CA ALA A 17 -10.56 8.49 -9.60
C ALA A 17 -10.33 7.67 -8.31
N VAL A 18 -11.27 7.71 -7.36
CA VAL A 18 -11.22 6.89 -6.13
C VAL A 18 -11.29 5.40 -6.46
N ALA A 19 -12.18 5.00 -7.37
CA ALA A 19 -12.31 3.58 -7.77
C ALA A 19 -11.04 3.06 -8.46
N LEU A 20 -10.45 3.85 -9.37
CA LEU A 20 -9.22 3.49 -10.07
C LEU A 20 -8.01 3.42 -9.13
N THR A 21 -7.93 4.31 -8.14
CA THR A 21 -6.86 4.26 -7.13
C THR A 21 -7.01 3.04 -6.24
N TYR A 22 -8.22 2.71 -5.79
CA TYR A 22 -8.48 1.54 -4.96
C TYR A 22 -8.15 0.22 -5.68
N HIS A 23 -8.49 0.10 -6.96
CA HIS A 23 -8.28 -1.13 -7.73
C HIS A 23 -6.80 -1.40 -8.06
N GLY A 24 -5.95 -0.38 -7.99
CA GLY A 24 -4.49 -0.51 -8.16
C GLY A 24 -3.79 -1.18 -6.97
N TYR A 25 -4.39 -1.21 -5.78
CA TYR A 25 -3.80 -1.79 -4.58
C TYR A 25 -3.97 -3.31 -4.56
N LYS A 26 -3.04 -4.04 -5.18
CA LYS A 26 -2.90 -5.48 -4.95
C LYS A 26 -1.75 -5.74 -3.99
N THR A 27 -2.11 -6.00 -2.74
CA THR A 27 -1.16 -6.58 -1.79
C THR A 27 -1.00 -8.06 -2.13
N VAL A 28 0.24 -8.49 -2.39
CA VAL A 28 0.57 -9.90 -2.55
C VAL A 28 1.33 -10.34 -1.31
N THR A 29 0.85 -11.42 -0.70
CA THR A 29 1.47 -12.02 0.49
C THR A 29 1.93 -13.42 0.14
N SER A 30 3.22 -13.69 0.34
CA SER A 30 3.80 -15.02 0.25
C SER A 30 4.30 -15.44 1.63
N THR A 31 3.78 -16.54 2.15
CA THR A 31 4.19 -17.10 3.44
C THR A 31 4.85 -18.45 3.24
N SER A 32 6.00 -18.66 3.88
CA SER A 32 6.69 -19.96 3.82
C SER A 32 7.48 -20.23 5.09
N SER A 33 7.83 -21.51 5.25
CA SER A 33 8.70 -22.01 6.30
C SER A 33 9.84 -22.78 5.65
N VAL A 34 11.07 -22.36 5.92
CA VAL A 34 12.25 -22.91 5.24
C VAL A 34 13.31 -23.28 6.27
N PHE A 35 13.92 -24.46 6.08
CA PHE A 35 15.08 -24.87 6.85
C PHE A 35 16.36 -24.37 6.18
N ILE A 36 17.11 -23.54 6.90
CA ILE A 36 18.38 -22.99 6.44
C ILE A 36 19.50 -23.81 7.08
N HIS A 37 20.31 -24.45 6.25
CA HIS A 37 21.44 -25.25 6.70
C HIS A 37 22.51 -24.37 7.40
N PRO A 38 23.39 -24.96 8.24
CA PRO A 38 24.49 -24.22 8.87
C PRO A 38 25.33 -23.45 7.84
N HIS A 39 25.72 -22.21 8.16
CA HIS A 39 26.56 -21.35 7.32
C HIS A 39 26.05 -21.17 5.87
N SER A 40 24.73 -21.27 5.67
CA SER A 40 24.11 -21.14 4.35
C SER A 40 23.16 -19.96 4.29
N HIS A 41 22.83 -19.57 3.06
CA HIS A 41 21.93 -18.48 2.75
C HIS A 41 20.63 -19.00 2.13
N PHE A 42 19.54 -18.30 2.41
CA PHE A 42 18.27 -18.45 1.71
C PHE A 42 17.83 -17.09 1.18
N ASN A 43 17.49 -17.03 -0.11
CA ASN A 43 17.12 -15.79 -0.77
C ASN A 43 15.60 -15.67 -0.92
N VAL A 44 15.08 -14.49 -0.65
CA VAL A 44 13.66 -14.13 -0.81
C VAL A 44 13.58 -12.98 -1.81
N SER A 45 13.16 -13.28 -3.03
CA SER A 45 13.03 -12.29 -4.11
C SER A 45 11.78 -11.42 -3.91
N TYR A 46 11.90 -10.12 -4.22
CA TYR A 46 10.81 -9.15 -4.18
C TYR A 46 10.77 -8.30 -5.47
N PRO A 47 9.59 -7.81 -5.88
CA PRO A 47 9.47 -7.00 -7.10
C PRO A 47 9.95 -5.56 -6.90
N GLY A 48 10.33 -4.92 -8.00
CA GLY A 48 10.60 -3.48 -8.02
C GLY A 48 9.32 -2.64 -8.01
N SER A 49 9.50 -1.33 -7.84
CA SER A 49 8.42 -0.34 -7.73
C SER A 49 7.36 -0.76 -6.71
N SER A 50 7.81 -1.31 -5.59
CA SER A 50 6.95 -1.85 -4.56
C SER A 50 7.41 -1.45 -3.17
N GLU A 51 6.44 -1.26 -2.29
CA GLU A 51 6.71 -1.36 -0.86
C GLU A 51 6.80 -2.83 -0.49
N VAL A 52 7.86 -3.19 0.22
CA VAL A 52 8.18 -4.54 0.66
C VAL A 52 8.16 -4.55 2.17
N VAL A 53 7.35 -5.46 2.74
CA VAL A 53 7.31 -5.77 4.17
C VAL A 53 7.70 -7.23 4.33
N PHE A 54 8.88 -7.46 4.88
CA PHE A 54 9.40 -8.78 5.18
C PHE A 54 9.29 -9.04 6.67
N THR A 55 8.32 -9.86 7.05
CA THR A 55 8.10 -10.29 8.43
C THR A 55 8.67 -11.69 8.61
N TYR A 56 9.47 -11.91 9.64
CA TYR A 56 10.10 -13.20 9.87
C TYR A 56 10.30 -13.52 11.34
N ASN A 57 10.37 -14.81 11.65
CA ASN A 57 10.80 -15.34 12.93
C ASN A 57 11.69 -16.58 12.69
N PHE A 58 12.38 -17.01 13.74
CA PHE A 58 13.38 -18.07 13.61
C PHE A 58 13.52 -18.85 14.91
N THR A 59 13.99 -20.09 14.78
CA THR A 59 14.34 -20.94 15.93
C THR A 59 15.71 -20.59 16.53
N LEU A 60 16.67 -20.20 15.68
CA LEU A 60 17.97 -19.65 16.08
C LEU A 60 18.27 -18.35 15.33
N PRO A 61 18.98 -17.38 15.93
CA PRO A 61 19.27 -16.08 15.33
C PRO A 61 19.83 -16.17 13.91
N VAL A 62 19.25 -15.39 13.00
CA VAL A 62 19.68 -15.25 11.59
C VAL A 62 20.05 -13.81 11.30
N VAL A 63 20.83 -13.60 10.24
CA VAL A 63 21.17 -12.26 9.73
C VAL A 63 20.44 -12.05 8.41
N VAL A 64 19.64 -10.99 8.33
CA VAL A 64 18.98 -10.59 7.08
C VAL A 64 19.78 -9.47 6.42
N LEU A 65 20.03 -9.61 5.11
CA LEU A 65 20.81 -8.68 4.29
C LEU A 65 20.02 -8.35 3.01
N GLY A 66 20.44 -7.31 2.29
CA GLY A 66 19.88 -6.95 0.98
C GLY A 66 18.77 -5.90 1.01
N TYR A 67 18.40 -5.37 2.18
CA TYR A 67 17.51 -4.22 2.29
C TYR A 67 18.29 -2.88 2.22
N PRO A 68 17.67 -1.78 1.73
CA PRO A 68 18.31 -0.47 1.65
C PRO A 68 18.52 0.16 3.03
N SER A 69 19.45 1.11 3.14
CA SER A 69 19.71 1.83 4.40
C SER A 69 18.52 2.65 4.93
N SER A 70 17.55 2.95 4.05
CA SER A 70 16.29 3.60 4.40
C SER A 70 15.23 2.65 4.96
N ALA A 71 15.54 1.36 5.11
CA ALA A 71 14.61 0.38 5.65
C ALA A 71 14.28 0.69 7.12
N THR A 72 13.00 0.56 7.46
CA THR A 72 12.51 0.59 8.83
C THR A 72 12.57 -0.83 9.39
N LEU A 73 13.22 -0.97 10.53
CA LEU A 73 13.35 -2.24 11.24
C LEU A 73 12.49 -2.20 12.50
N ALA A 74 11.56 -3.13 12.63
CA ALA A 74 10.78 -3.32 13.86
C ALA A 74 11.05 -4.71 14.43
N ASN A 75 11.13 -4.79 15.75
CA ASN A 75 11.40 -6.03 16.47
C ASN A 75 10.53 -6.09 17.73
N ASN A 76 9.60 -7.04 17.77
CA ASN A 76 8.74 -7.29 18.92
C ASN A 76 9.16 -8.53 19.71
N SER A 77 10.46 -8.85 19.73
CA SER A 77 11.14 -10.00 20.38
C SER A 77 10.81 -11.39 19.82
N LEU A 78 9.59 -11.57 19.29
CA LEU A 78 9.12 -12.81 18.66
C LEU A 78 9.08 -12.73 17.15
N ILE A 79 8.89 -11.53 16.61
CA ILE A 79 8.71 -11.26 15.20
C ILE A 79 9.57 -10.06 14.83
N TYR A 80 10.32 -10.23 13.75
CA TYR A 80 11.16 -9.21 13.15
C TYR A 80 10.52 -8.75 11.85
N GLU A 81 10.60 -7.46 11.58
CA GLU A 81 10.00 -6.85 10.40
C GLU A 81 10.99 -5.89 9.75
N VAL A 82 11.14 -6.02 8.43
CA VAL A 82 11.91 -5.13 7.57
C VAL A 82 10.94 -4.50 6.57
N CYS A 83 10.73 -3.20 6.66
CA CYS A 83 9.86 -2.45 5.76
C CYS A 83 10.68 -1.45 4.93
N PHE A 84 10.55 -1.49 3.61
CA PHE A 84 11.23 -0.55 2.72
C PHE A 84 10.51 -0.39 1.39
N PHE A 85 10.81 0.70 0.68
CA PHE A 85 10.40 0.88 -0.70
C PHE A 85 11.56 0.52 -1.63
N SER A 86 11.30 -0.33 -2.62
CA SER A 86 12.28 -0.66 -3.67
C SER A 86 11.83 -0.13 -5.02
N THR A 87 12.72 0.54 -5.72
CA THR A 87 12.50 1.00 -7.11
C THR A 87 12.82 -0.10 -8.13
N SER A 88 13.74 -1.02 -7.82
CA SER A 88 14.12 -2.15 -8.67
C SER A 88 13.82 -3.50 -8.01
N PRO A 89 13.61 -4.58 -8.79
CA PRO A 89 13.57 -5.92 -8.24
C PRO A 89 14.86 -6.26 -7.48
N GLY A 90 14.76 -7.09 -6.46
CA GLY A 90 15.91 -7.47 -5.64
C GLY A 90 15.62 -8.70 -4.78
N GLU A 91 16.57 -9.04 -3.90
CA GLU A 91 16.47 -10.20 -3.02
C GLU A 91 16.94 -9.88 -1.61
N LEU A 92 16.21 -10.37 -0.62
CA LEU A 92 16.67 -10.42 0.76
C LEU A 92 17.41 -11.74 0.99
N ALA A 93 18.65 -11.67 1.46
CA ALA A 93 19.44 -12.84 1.81
C ALA A 93 19.35 -13.08 3.31
N VAL A 94 18.84 -14.24 3.71
CA VAL A 94 18.79 -14.68 5.11
C VAL A 94 19.93 -15.66 5.34
N PHE A 95 20.92 -15.24 6.13
CA PHE A 95 22.08 -16.03 6.49
C PHE A 95 21.90 -16.71 7.84
N ASN A 96 22.23 -17.99 7.92
CA ASN A 96 22.35 -18.72 9.19
C ASN A 96 23.83 -18.76 9.64
N PRO A 97 24.23 -17.95 10.63
CA PRO A 97 25.61 -17.95 11.15
C PRO A 97 25.89 -19.12 12.11
N ASN A 98 24.88 -19.92 12.46
CA ASN A 98 25.00 -20.96 13.47
C ASN A 98 25.59 -22.25 12.88
N ASN A 99 26.20 -23.05 13.76
CA ASN A 99 26.73 -24.37 13.43
C ASN A 99 25.65 -25.46 13.27
N THR A 100 24.40 -25.12 13.55
CA THR A 100 23.22 -25.98 13.39
C THR A 100 22.22 -25.32 12.44
N GLY A 101 21.37 -26.13 11.81
CA GLY A 101 20.32 -25.58 10.96
C GLY A 101 19.29 -24.80 11.77
N THR A 102 18.64 -23.85 11.12
CA THR A 102 17.59 -23.00 11.71
C THR A 102 16.35 -23.04 10.83
N LEU A 103 15.19 -23.16 11.46
CA LEU A 103 13.91 -23.00 10.80
C LEU A 103 13.56 -21.50 10.79
N LEU A 104 13.35 -20.95 9.59
CA LEU A 104 12.84 -19.61 9.34
C LEU A 104 11.36 -19.71 8.96
N HIS A 105 10.47 -19.00 9.65
CA HIS A 105 9.15 -18.72 9.10
C HIS A 105 9.10 -17.27 8.66
N TYR A 106 8.62 -17.03 7.45
CA TYR A 106 8.54 -15.68 6.91
C TYR A 106 7.23 -15.43 6.16
N ALA A 107 6.87 -14.16 6.12
CA ALA A 107 5.83 -13.60 5.26
C ALA A 107 6.45 -12.42 4.51
N LEU A 108 6.49 -12.51 3.19
CA LEU A 108 6.82 -11.40 2.31
C LEU A 108 5.53 -10.79 1.80
N GLN A 109 5.26 -9.55 2.19
CA GLN A 109 4.17 -8.75 1.64
C GLN A 109 4.77 -7.69 0.73
N TYR A 110 4.16 -7.48 -0.43
CA TYR A 110 4.51 -6.34 -1.25
C TYR A 110 3.28 -5.73 -1.92
N VAL A 111 3.36 -4.42 -2.13
CA VAL A 111 2.33 -3.65 -2.84
C VAL A 111 2.98 -3.03 -4.07
N GLN A 112 2.57 -3.50 -5.25
CA GLN A 112 3.04 -2.95 -6.53
C GLN A 112 2.31 -1.63 -6.80
N GLY A 113 3.07 -0.57 -7.07
CA GLY A 113 2.52 0.76 -7.33
C GLY A 113 2.95 1.75 -6.26
N GLY A 114 3.69 2.78 -6.67
CA GLY A 114 4.23 3.81 -5.78
C GLY A 114 3.14 4.46 -4.93
N ARG A 115 3.19 4.19 -3.62
CA ARG A 115 2.31 4.71 -2.56
C ARG A 115 1.89 6.17 -2.74
N VAL A 116 2.82 7.00 -3.16
CA VAL A 116 2.63 8.45 -3.24
C VAL A 116 1.56 8.85 -4.27
N GLY A 117 1.58 8.28 -5.47
CA GLY A 117 0.65 8.69 -6.54
C GLY A 117 -0.80 8.29 -6.28
N PHE A 118 -0.99 7.12 -5.67
CA PHE A 118 -2.32 6.59 -5.37
C PHE A 118 -2.93 7.23 -4.13
N GLU A 119 -2.15 7.50 -3.08
CA GLU A 119 -2.62 8.24 -1.90
C GLU A 119 -3.06 9.66 -2.29
N TYR A 120 -2.27 10.38 -3.09
CA TYR A 120 -2.67 11.71 -3.58
C TYR A 120 -3.87 11.65 -4.52
N GLY A 121 -3.95 10.63 -5.40
CA GLY A 121 -5.11 10.42 -6.28
C GLY A 121 -6.39 10.17 -5.49
N PHE A 122 -6.32 9.40 -4.40
CA PHE A 122 -7.45 9.12 -3.52
C PHE A 122 -7.92 10.39 -2.81
N VAL A 123 -6.99 11.14 -2.19
CA VAL A 123 -7.30 12.40 -1.51
C VAL A 123 -7.88 13.44 -2.48
N LEU A 124 -7.28 13.59 -3.66
CA LEU A 124 -7.78 14.49 -4.69
C LEU A 124 -9.17 14.09 -5.17
N GLY A 125 -9.42 12.80 -5.38
CA GLY A 125 -10.73 12.27 -5.75
C GLY A 125 -11.81 12.60 -4.71
N LEU A 126 -11.50 12.43 -3.41
CA LEU A 126 -12.40 12.84 -2.31
C LEU A 126 -12.68 14.35 -2.32
N LEU A 127 -11.66 15.18 -2.51
CA LEU A 127 -11.83 16.64 -2.56
C LEU A 127 -12.73 17.07 -3.73
N VAL A 128 -12.54 16.47 -4.91
CA VAL A 128 -13.35 16.77 -6.10
C VAL A 128 -14.81 16.32 -5.90
N MET A 129 -15.05 15.15 -5.29
CA MET A 129 -16.41 14.72 -4.93
C MET A 129 -17.05 15.67 -3.91
N GLY A 130 -16.31 16.08 -2.88
CA GLY A 130 -16.78 17.01 -1.86
C GLY A 130 -17.18 18.37 -2.45
N ALA A 131 -16.35 18.91 -3.34
CA ALA A 131 -16.63 20.17 -4.05
C ALA A 131 -17.88 20.07 -4.95
N GLY A 132 -18.06 18.94 -5.64
CA GLY A 132 -19.25 18.67 -6.45
C GLY A 132 -20.54 18.56 -5.61
N ALA A 133 -20.47 17.86 -4.47
CA ALA A 133 -21.58 17.75 -3.53
C ALA A 133 -21.97 19.12 -2.97
N PHE A 134 -20.99 19.90 -2.51
CA PHE A 134 -21.20 21.25 -1.98
C PHE A 134 -21.86 22.18 -3.01
N SER A 135 -21.38 22.16 -4.26
CA SER A 135 -21.94 22.95 -5.36
C SER A 135 -23.38 22.55 -5.69
N THR A 136 -23.73 21.27 -5.53
CA THR A 136 -25.09 20.76 -5.74
C THR A 136 -26.03 21.21 -4.63
N VAL A 137 -25.58 21.13 -3.37
CA VAL A 137 -26.36 21.55 -2.19
C VAL A 137 -26.63 23.05 -2.22
N ILE A 138 -25.61 23.88 -2.48
CA ILE A 138 -25.78 25.34 -2.59
C ILE A 138 -26.78 25.69 -3.70
N ASN A 139 -26.70 25.04 -4.85
CA ASN A 139 -27.66 25.27 -5.93
C ASN A 139 -29.10 24.89 -5.56
N PHE A 140 -29.26 23.87 -4.72
CA PHE A 140 -30.58 23.46 -4.26
C PHE A 140 -31.15 24.46 -3.24
N LEU A 141 -30.32 24.95 -2.32
CA LEU A 141 -30.70 25.93 -1.30
C LEU A 141 -30.96 27.33 -1.87
N LEU A 142 -30.17 27.77 -2.85
CA LEU A 142 -30.29 29.09 -3.48
C LEU A 142 -31.30 29.14 -4.62
N LYS A 143 -31.89 28.00 -5.01
CA LYS A 143 -32.96 28.01 -6.03
C LYS A 143 -34.15 28.79 -5.45
N PRO A 144 -34.54 29.93 -6.06
CA PRO A 144 -35.70 30.66 -5.59
C PRO A 144 -36.91 29.73 -5.73
N LYS A 145 -37.64 29.51 -4.62
CA LYS A 145 -38.99 28.93 -4.67
C LYS A 145 -39.76 29.78 -5.69
N LYS A 146 -40.06 29.22 -6.87
CA LYS A 146 -41.07 29.82 -7.75
C LYS A 146 -42.31 29.95 -6.89
N ARG A 147 -42.65 31.18 -6.47
CA ARG A 147 -43.98 31.48 -5.94
C ARG A 147 -44.92 31.13 -7.08
N GLU A 148 -45.65 30.03 -6.92
CA GLU A 148 -46.85 29.79 -7.71
C GLU A 148 -47.79 30.94 -7.39
N ALA A 149 -47.80 31.95 -8.27
CA ALA A 149 -48.80 32.99 -8.24
C ALA A 149 -50.12 32.32 -8.67
N ARG A 150 -51.01 32.14 -7.70
CA ARG A 150 -52.44 31.92 -7.92
C ARG A 150 -53.09 33.21 -8.40
#